data_AF-A0A830B9L2-F1
#
_entry.id   AF-A0A830B9L2-F1
#
_cell.length_a   1.000
_cell.length_b   1.000
_cell.length_c   1.000
_cell.angle_alpha   90.00
_cell.angle_beta   90.00
_cell.angle_gamma   90.00
#
_symmetry.space_group_name_H-M   'P 1'
#
loop_
_entity.id
_entity.type
_entity.pdbx_description
1 polymer ?
#
loop_
_entity_poly.entity_id
_entity_poly.type
_entity_poly.pdbx_seq_one_letter_code
_entity_poly.pdbx_strand_id
1 'polypeptide(L)'
;MLTVTTPKPLFLSTRRLHHHHLYPPQPPPSPHKPPKSLSISALIIPPSSSYGTQTTSQKPQVYQPYRPPPSPVPSHYRNLDTNARLDILSNRLGSWFEYAPLITALIQEGFTSSTLEEITGVASIEQNLLVVAAQVRDSLVEFADDETVSYFGSPGSPEILYEIRILNNPQRVTAARFIIDNGFDRKKAEELARSIKDFPRRYGDRGWDYFDENSPGDCLAFMYFRQAHEHRSAFFPELSKAALERALEVVETDRARQRVEAELEGEEKEGESEGGLNVEELVRVPVVRMAIGEVAGSSVVVVLPVCREEAEVKKKKKKTQAEENLN
;
A
#
# COMPACT_ATOMS: atom_id res chain seq x y z
N MET A 1 -26.15 33.35 56.56
CA MET A 1 -27.37 33.75 55.83
C MET A 1 -27.08 35.04 55.09
N LEU A 2 -26.71 34.96 53.80
CA LEU A 2 -26.76 36.03 52.81
C LEU A 2 -26.40 35.38 51.44
N THR A 3 -27.35 35.44 50.51
CA THR A 3 -27.33 34.89 49.14
C THR A 3 -27.24 36.02 48.14
N VAL A 4 -26.33 35.96 47.15
CA VAL A 4 -26.37 36.75 45.89
C VAL A 4 -25.60 35.96 44.81
N THR A 5 -26.26 35.14 43.97
CA THR A 5 -26.66 35.40 42.55
C THR A 5 -25.57 35.90 41.58
N THR A 6 -25.19 35.01 40.65
CA THR A 6 -24.28 35.20 39.50
C THR A 6 -25.05 35.50 38.20
N PRO A 7 -24.56 36.40 37.30
CA PRO A 7 -25.20 36.66 36.01
C PRO A 7 -24.67 35.77 34.86
N LYS A 8 -25.58 35.51 33.89
CA LYS A 8 -25.43 34.76 32.63
C LYS A 8 -24.70 35.57 31.54
N PRO A 9 -23.98 34.92 30.61
CA PRO A 9 -23.53 35.54 29.37
C PRO A 9 -24.60 35.48 28.25
N LEU A 10 -24.65 36.56 27.47
CA LEU A 10 -25.52 36.80 26.32
C LEU A 10 -24.96 36.13 25.06
N PHE A 11 -25.75 35.27 24.42
CA PHE A 11 -25.50 34.78 23.07
C PHE A 11 -26.17 35.70 22.06
N LEU A 12 -25.37 36.22 21.12
CA LEU A 12 -25.84 36.98 19.96
C LEU A 12 -26.47 36.04 18.93
N SER A 13 -27.68 36.42 18.55
CA SER A 13 -28.55 35.75 17.59
C SER A 13 -28.13 36.10 16.16
N THR A 14 -28.12 35.13 15.25
CA THR A 14 -28.28 35.40 13.82
C THR A 14 -29.23 34.38 13.22
N ARG A 15 -30.24 34.93 12.55
CA ARG A 15 -31.43 34.27 12.00
C ARG A 15 -31.06 33.26 10.91
N ARG A 16 -31.67 32.08 10.92
CA ARG A 16 -31.83 31.24 9.72
C ARG A 16 -33.31 31.07 9.40
N LEU A 17 -33.61 31.35 8.14
CA LEU A 17 -34.91 31.32 7.51
C LEU A 17 -35.45 29.88 7.42
N HIS A 18 -36.76 29.76 7.62
CA HIS A 18 -37.54 28.56 7.38
C HIS A 18 -37.63 28.28 5.88
N HIS A 19 -37.37 27.04 5.46
CA HIS A 19 -37.93 26.47 4.24
C HIS A 19 -38.46 25.06 4.56
N HIS A 20 -39.78 24.93 4.47
CA HIS A 20 -40.49 23.65 4.50
C HIS A 20 -40.37 23.00 3.11
N HIS A 21 -39.91 21.75 3.05
CA HIS A 21 -40.30 20.85 1.97
C HIS A 21 -40.62 19.45 2.51
N LEU A 22 -41.69 18.92 1.94
CA LEU A 22 -42.51 17.79 2.35
C LEU A 22 -41.77 16.44 2.19
N TYR A 23 -41.86 15.58 3.21
CA TYR A 23 -41.51 14.16 3.13
C TYR A 23 -42.69 13.35 2.57
N PRO A 24 -42.48 12.41 1.64
CA PRO A 24 -43.48 11.39 1.31
C PRO A 24 -43.47 10.24 2.34
N PRO A 25 -44.62 9.57 2.56
CA PRO A 25 -44.80 8.58 3.63
C PRO A 25 -44.18 7.21 3.32
N GLN A 26 -43.64 6.56 4.37
CA GLN A 26 -43.13 5.19 4.34
C GLN A 26 -44.28 4.15 4.24
N PRO A 27 -44.13 3.07 3.45
CA PRO A 27 -45.02 1.91 3.51
C PRO A 27 -44.64 0.94 4.65
N PRO A 28 -45.62 0.18 5.20
CA PRO A 28 -45.42 -0.68 6.37
C PRO A 28 -44.64 -1.98 6.09
N PRO A 29 -44.02 -2.59 7.11
CA PRO A 29 -43.21 -3.80 6.96
C PRO A 29 -44.07 -5.07 6.79
N SER A 30 -43.71 -5.91 5.82
CA SER A 30 -44.31 -7.24 5.65
C SER A 30 -43.45 -8.34 6.31
N PRO A 31 -44.04 -9.45 6.79
CA PRO A 31 -43.36 -10.42 7.63
C PRO A 31 -42.56 -11.42 6.79
N HIS A 32 -41.22 -11.36 6.86
CA HIS A 32 -40.35 -12.35 6.25
C HIS A 32 -40.04 -13.50 7.22
N LYS A 33 -40.24 -14.71 6.69
CA LYS A 33 -39.99 -16.03 7.32
C LYS A 33 -38.53 -16.19 7.75
N PRO A 34 -38.23 -16.97 8.82
CA PRO A 34 -36.87 -17.19 9.27
C PRO A 34 -36.04 -17.95 8.22
N PRO A 35 -34.76 -17.60 8.01
CA PRO A 35 -33.88 -18.34 7.14
C PRO A 35 -33.58 -19.73 7.73
N LYS A 36 -33.70 -20.75 6.88
CA LYS A 36 -33.37 -22.14 7.20
C LYS A 36 -31.87 -22.25 7.50
N SER A 37 -31.52 -22.95 8.58
CA SER A 37 -30.15 -23.30 8.94
C SER A 37 -29.50 -24.11 7.82
N LEU A 38 -28.53 -23.52 7.12
CA LEU A 38 -27.59 -24.29 6.32
C LEU A 38 -26.46 -24.71 7.25
N SER A 39 -26.40 -26.02 7.51
CA SER A 39 -25.30 -26.72 8.17
C SER A 39 -23.99 -26.36 7.47
N ILE A 40 -23.16 -25.55 8.12
CA ILE A 40 -21.78 -25.30 7.69
C ILE A 40 -20.97 -26.52 8.14
N SER A 41 -20.91 -27.54 7.28
CA SER A 41 -19.90 -28.57 7.42
C SER A 41 -18.57 -27.97 6.98
N ALA A 42 -17.69 -27.78 7.96
CA ALA A 42 -16.31 -27.37 7.76
C ALA A 42 -15.61 -28.26 6.73
N LEU A 43 -15.04 -27.63 5.70
CA LEU A 43 -14.06 -28.24 4.80
C LEU A 43 -12.75 -28.45 5.57
N ILE A 44 -12.66 -29.58 6.29
CA ILE A 44 -11.38 -30.18 6.67
C ILE A 44 -10.85 -30.83 5.38
N ILE A 45 -9.81 -30.26 4.80
CA ILE A 45 -9.06 -30.92 3.72
C ILE A 45 -8.05 -31.86 4.41
N PRO A 46 -8.16 -33.20 4.25
CA PRO A 46 -7.17 -34.12 4.81
C PRO A 46 -5.85 -34.08 3.99
N PRO A 47 -4.69 -34.36 4.61
CA PRO A 47 -3.43 -34.47 3.88
C PRO A 47 -3.39 -35.80 3.11
N SER A 48 -3.30 -35.71 1.78
CA SER A 48 -3.01 -36.86 0.93
C SER A 48 -1.57 -37.32 1.15
N SER A 49 -1.43 -38.42 1.88
CA SER A 49 -0.22 -39.26 1.86
C SER A 49 0.01 -39.77 0.44
N SER A 50 1.17 -39.47 -0.16
CA SER A 50 1.68 -40.27 -1.27
C SER A 50 3.20 -40.31 -1.23
N TYR A 51 3.70 -41.43 -0.72
CA TYR A 51 5.00 -41.97 -1.05
C TYR A 51 5.14 -42.18 -2.56
N GLY A 52 6.29 -41.75 -3.09
CA GLY A 52 7.00 -42.23 -4.28
C GLY A 52 6.21 -42.67 -5.52
N THR A 53 6.30 -41.89 -6.60
CA THR A 53 7.05 -42.25 -7.82
C THR A 53 6.87 -41.14 -8.87
N GLN A 54 7.99 -40.77 -9.51
CA GLN A 54 8.05 -39.76 -10.55
C GLN A 54 7.40 -40.28 -11.83
N THR A 55 6.36 -39.60 -12.34
CA THR A 55 6.07 -39.55 -13.78
C THR A 55 5.48 -38.19 -14.14
N THR A 56 6.08 -37.56 -15.15
CA THR A 56 5.68 -36.30 -15.76
C THR A 56 4.39 -36.48 -16.53
N SER A 57 3.30 -35.85 -16.07
CA SER A 57 2.09 -35.64 -16.85
C SER A 57 1.42 -34.36 -16.34
N GLN A 58 1.24 -33.41 -17.26
CA GLN A 58 0.68 -32.09 -17.02
C GLN A 58 -0.76 -32.24 -16.49
N LYS A 59 -0.93 -32.07 -15.18
CA LYS A 59 -2.26 -31.86 -14.58
C LYS A 59 -2.72 -30.44 -14.93
N PRO A 60 -4.01 -30.22 -15.23
CA PRO A 60 -4.55 -28.87 -15.37
C PRO A 60 -4.27 -28.13 -14.06
N GLN A 61 -3.56 -27.01 -14.13
CA GLN A 61 -3.29 -26.17 -12.97
C GLN A 61 -4.63 -25.66 -12.43
N VAL A 62 -5.13 -26.32 -11.39
CA VAL A 62 -6.13 -25.74 -10.50
C VAL A 62 -5.55 -24.43 -10.00
N TYR A 63 -6.28 -23.34 -10.20
CA TYR A 63 -5.89 -21.99 -9.77
C TYR A 63 -5.39 -22.07 -8.33
N GLN A 64 -4.08 -21.89 -8.15
CA GLN A 64 -3.52 -21.70 -6.83
C GLN A 64 -3.64 -20.21 -6.52
N PRO A 65 -4.33 -19.83 -5.44
CA PRO A 65 -4.27 -18.45 -4.97
C PRO A 65 -2.79 -18.10 -4.76
N TYR A 66 -2.37 -16.95 -5.30
CA TYR A 66 -0.99 -16.48 -5.28
C TYR A 66 -0.42 -16.60 -3.87
N ARG A 67 0.64 -17.41 -3.72
CA ARG A 67 1.45 -17.44 -2.50
C ARG A 67 2.76 -16.70 -2.80
N PRO A 68 3.12 -15.68 -2.01
CA PRO A 68 4.40 -15.02 -2.17
C PRO A 68 5.54 -16.04 -1.99
N PRO A 69 6.66 -15.88 -2.73
CA PRO A 69 7.82 -16.74 -2.57
C PRO A 69 8.33 -16.67 -1.12
N PRO A 70 8.69 -17.81 -0.51
CA PRO A 70 9.09 -17.84 0.89
C PRO A 70 10.43 -17.13 1.10
N SER A 71 10.51 -16.29 2.13
CA SER A 71 11.80 -15.97 2.75
C SER A 71 12.38 -17.26 3.34
N PRO A 72 13.68 -17.56 3.14
CA PRO A 72 14.27 -18.79 3.65
C PRO A 72 14.21 -18.79 5.18
N VAL A 73 13.54 -19.80 5.75
CA VAL A 73 13.52 -20.00 7.20
C VAL A 73 14.95 -20.33 7.66
N PRO A 74 15.45 -19.71 8.75
CA PRO A 74 16.75 -20.03 9.30
C PRO A 74 16.94 -21.53 9.54
N SER A 75 18.15 -22.02 9.27
CA SER A 75 18.46 -23.47 9.28
C SER A 75 18.11 -24.15 10.61
N HIS A 76 18.25 -23.45 11.74
CA HIS A 76 17.94 -23.95 13.08
C HIS A 76 16.44 -24.09 13.35
N TYR A 77 15.57 -23.36 12.63
CA TYR A 77 14.11 -23.49 12.78
C TYR A 77 13.47 -24.46 11.78
N ARG A 78 14.20 -24.85 10.73
CA ARG A 78 13.68 -25.69 9.65
C ARG A 78 13.21 -27.08 10.11
N ASN A 79 13.90 -27.67 11.07
CA ASN A 79 13.64 -29.02 11.56
C ASN A 79 12.72 -29.07 12.80
N LEU A 80 12.26 -27.91 13.28
CA LEU A 80 11.33 -27.84 14.41
C LEU A 80 9.93 -28.29 14.00
N ASP A 81 9.22 -28.90 14.94
CA ASP A 81 7.81 -29.24 14.80
C ASP A 81 6.93 -27.98 14.84
N THR A 82 5.67 -28.12 14.43
CA THR A 82 4.74 -27.00 14.34
C THR A 82 4.52 -26.32 15.69
N ASN A 83 4.45 -27.10 16.78
CA ASN A 83 4.24 -26.56 18.12
C ASN A 83 5.46 -25.77 18.61
N ALA A 84 6.70 -26.25 18.40
CA ALA A 84 7.88 -25.47 18.77
C ALA A 84 7.99 -24.16 17.98
N ARG A 85 7.60 -24.15 16.70
CA ARG A 85 7.56 -22.90 15.91
C ARG A 85 6.53 -21.91 16.44
N LEU A 86 5.36 -22.39 16.87
CA LEU A 86 4.34 -21.56 17.51
C LEU A 86 4.82 -21.02 18.86
N ASP A 87 5.52 -21.83 19.65
CA ASP A 87 6.11 -21.41 20.93
C ASP A 87 7.18 -20.32 20.73
N ILE A 88 8.02 -20.44 19.70
CA ILE A 88 9.02 -19.42 19.35
C ILE A 88 8.34 -18.08 19.01
N LEU A 89 7.27 -18.11 18.21
CA LEU A 89 6.53 -16.91 17.86
C LEU A 89 5.79 -16.30 19.06
N SER A 90 5.16 -17.13 19.88
CA SER A 90 4.42 -16.67 21.07
C SER A 90 5.34 -15.99 22.09
N ASN A 91 6.52 -16.56 22.32
CA ASN A 91 7.50 -16.04 23.26
C ASN A 91 8.50 -15.05 22.63
N ARG A 92 8.38 -14.76 21.32
CA ARG A 92 9.28 -13.89 20.55
C ARG A 92 10.76 -14.25 20.76
N LEU A 93 11.07 -15.55 20.68
CA LEU A 93 12.42 -16.05 20.92
C LEU A 93 13.34 -15.78 19.72
N GLY A 94 14.44 -15.08 19.97
CA GLY A 94 15.42 -14.69 18.95
C GLY A 94 15.19 -13.28 18.40
N SER A 95 15.91 -12.93 17.35
CA SER A 95 15.73 -11.62 16.71
C SER A 95 14.48 -11.62 15.83
N TRP A 96 13.87 -10.44 15.67
CA TRP A 96 12.61 -10.30 14.95
C TRP A 96 12.65 -10.84 13.53
N PHE A 97 13.79 -10.67 12.85
CA PHE A 97 14.00 -11.14 11.49
C PHE A 97 14.26 -12.65 11.40
N GLU A 98 14.57 -13.32 12.51
CA GLU A 98 14.78 -14.77 12.53
C GLU A 98 13.46 -15.53 12.66
N TYR A 99 12.55 -15.04 13.52
CA TYR A 99 11.25 -15.66 13.70
C TYR A 99 10.20 -15.18 12.67
N ALA A 100 10.37 -14.02 12.03
CA ALA A 100 9.44 -13.51 11.02
C ALA A 100 9.17 -14.49 9.85
N PRO A 101 10.18 -15.19 9.27
CA PRO A 101 9.94 -16.22 8.25
C PRO A 101 9.05 -17.39 8.71
N LEU A 102 8.97 -17.67 10.02
CA LEU A 102 8.11 -18.73 10.56
C LEU A 102 6.63 -18.43 10.33
N ILE A 103 6.25 -17.16 10.34
CA ILE A 103 4.87 -16.72 10.04
C ILE A 103 4.47 -17.19 8.64
N THR A 104 5.33 -16.94 7.64
CA THR A 104 5.08 -17.38 6.26
C THR A 104 5.05 -18.90 6.16
N ALA A 105 5.94 -19.61 6.86
CA ALA A 105 5.98 -21.07 6.88
C ALA A 105 4.70 -21.68 7.48
N LEU A 106 4.21 -21.16 8.61
CA LEU A 106 2.98 -21.62 9.25
C LEU A 106 1.75 -21.32 8.38
N ILE A 107 1.69 -20.17 7.71
CA ILE A 107 0.62 -19.87 6.76
C ILE A 107 0.62 -20.88 5.60
N GLN A 108 1.80 -21.31 5.14
CA GLN A 108 1.91 -22.34 4.10
C GLN A 108 1.43 -23.71 4.58
N GLU A 109 1.63 -24.03 5.86
CA GLU A 109 1.16 -25.27 6.50
C GLU A 109 -0.36 -25.29 6.76
N GLY A 110 -1.05 -24.16 6.56
CA GLY A 110 -2.52 -24.08 6.59
C GLY A 110 -3.08 -23.17 7.69
N PHE A 111 -2.23 -22.53 8.49
CA PHE A 111 -2.68 -21.53 9.45
C PHE A 111 -3.14 -20.25 8.72
N THR A 112 -4.16 -19.59 9.27
CA THR A 112 -4.55 -18.24 8.86
C THR A 112 -3.96 -17.20 9.81
N SER A 113 -3.80 -15.95 9.37
CA SER A 113 -3.28 -14.88 10.24
C SER A 113 -4.12 -14.69 11.52
N SER A 114 -5.45 -14.83 11.41
CA SER A 114 -6.37 -14.77 12.57
C SER A 114 -6.10 -15.91 13.55
N THR A 115 -5.96 -17.14 13.06
CA THR A 115 -5.66 -18.29 13.94
C THR A 115 -4.27 -18.18 14.57
N LEU A 116 -3.29 -17.61 13.86
CA LEU A 116 -1.96 -17.36 14.44
C LEU A 116 -2.02 -16.28 15.52
N GLU A 117 -2.83 -15.25 15.34
CA GLU A 117 -3.04 -14.21 16.35
C GLU A 117 -3.69 -14.77 17.62
N GLU A 118 -4.68 -15.64 17.49
CA GLU A 118 -5.32 -16.31 18.63
C GLU A 118 -4.36 -17.21 19.41
N ILE A 119 -3.47 -17.93 18.72
CA ILE A 119 -2.53 -18.87 19.35
C ILE A 119 -1.31 -18.16 19.92
N THR A 120 -0.69 -17.25 19.15
CA THR A 120 0.60 -16.64 19.49
C THR A 120 0.46 -15.28 20.18
N GLY A 121 -0.70 -14.62 20.06
CA GLY A 121 -0.91 -13.25 20.53
C GLY A 121 -0.29 -12.17 19.63
N VAL A 122 0.31 -12.54 18.49
CA VAL A 122 0.89 -11.58 17.54
C VAL A 122 -0.20 -11.08 16.59
N ALA A 123 -0.50 -9.78 16.63
CA ALA A 123 -1.57 -9.19 15.83
C ALA A 123 -1.36 -9.43 14.32
N SER A 124 -2.43 -9.67 13.57
CA SER A 124 -2.36 -9.93 12.12
C SER A 124 -1.66 -8.81 11.34
N ILE A 125 -1.82 -7.55 11.79
CA ILE A 125 -1.12 -6.38 11.23
C ILE A 125 0.38 -6.45 11.50
N GLU A 126 0.76 -6.84 12.71
CA GLU A 126 2.16 -7.01 13.11
C GLU A 126 2.82 -8.19 12.37
N GLN A 127 2.08 -9.28 12.15
CA GLN A 127 2.56 -10.41 11.35
C GLN A 127 2.98 -9.98 9.94
N ASN A 128 2.12 -9.22 9.24
CA ASN A 128 2.44 -8.69 7.93
C ASN A 128 3.63 -7.72 7.96
N LEU A 129 3.69 -6.87 8.99
CA LEU A 129 4.79 -5.92 9.19
C LEU A 129 6.13 -6.65 9.32
N LEU A 130 6.21 -7.65 10.19
CA LEU A 130 7.41 -8.44 10.44
C LEU A 130 7.87 -9.19 9.19
N VAL A 131 6.96 -9.84 8.47
CA VAL A 131 7.27 -10.60 7.25
C VAL A 131 7.86 -9.69 6.18
N VAL A 132 7.20 -8.56 5.91
CA VAL A 132 7.65 -7.62 4.87
C VAL A 132 8.94 -6.93 5.28
N ALA A 133 9.07 -6.51 6.54
CA ALA A 133 10.31 -5.91 7.04
C ALA A 133 11.49 -6.90 6.96
N ALA A 134 11.26 -8.20 7.20
CA ALA A 134 12.29 -9.22 7.08
C ALA A 134 12.76 -9.35 5.62
N GLN A 135 11.84 -9.32 4.66
CA GLN A 135 12.17 -9.32 3.23
C GLN A 135 12.98 -8.09 2.82
N VAL A 136 12.65 -6.91 3.36
CA VAL A 136 13.43 -5.68 3.13
C VAL A 136 14.82 -5.83 3.73
N ARG A 137 14.93 -6.38 4.95
CA ARG A 137 16.22 -6.64 5.60
C ARG A 137 17.06 -7.65 4.81
N ASP A 138 16.46 -8.72 4.28
CA ASP A 138 17.15 -9.69 3.43
C ASP A 138 17.75 -8.99 2.19
N SER A 139 17.01 -8.03 1.62
CA SER A 139 17.55 -7.19 0.53
C SER A 139 18.71 -6.30 1.00
N LEU A 140 18.69 -5.81 2.24
CA LEU A 140 19.82 -5.05 2.78
C LEU A 140 21.03 -5.94 3.06
N VAL A 141 20.84 -7.18 3.52
CA VAL A 141 21.93 -8.14 3.73
C VAL A 141 22.66 -8.45 2.41
N GLU A 142 21.95 -8.45 1.28
CA GLU A 142 22.56 -8.71 -0.03
C GLU A 142 23.34 -7.53 -0.61
N PHE A 143 22.93 -6.28 -0.32
CA PHE A 143 23.41 -5.10 -1.03
C PHE A 143 24.00 -3.97 -0.16
N ALA A 144 23.83 -4.01 1.17
CA ALA A 144 24.26 -2.97 2.11
C ALA A 144 25.46 -3.41 2.97
N ASP A 145 26.01 -2.47 3.73
CA ASP A 145 27.12 -2.74 4.66
C ASP A 145 26.62 -3.40 5.95
N ASP A 146 27.48 -4.22 6.57
CA ASP A 146 27.16 -4.95 7.80
C ASP A 146 26.71 -4.03 8.95
N GLU A 147 27.27 -2.82 9.04
CA GLU A 147 26.89 -1.81 10.04
C GLU A 147 25.43 -1.37 9.87
N THR A 148 25.01 -1.11 8.63
CA THR A 148 23.64 -0.74 8.29
C THR A 148 22.68 -1.87 8.66
N VAL A 149 23.03 -3.12 8.32
CA VAL A 149 22.22 -4.30 8.63
C VAL A 149 22.10 -4.52 10.14
N SER A 150 23.20 -4.33 10.89
CA SER A 150 23.23 -4.50 12.34
C SER A 150 22.34 -3.48 13.05
N TYR A 151 22.30 -2.22 12.59
CA TYR A 151 21.42 -1.20 13.14
C TYR A 151 19.95 -1.63 13.12
N PHE A 152 19.50 -2.21 12.01
CA PHE A 152 18.12 -2.69 11.85
C PHE A 152 17.82 -4.02 12.56
N GLY A 153 18.76 -4.56 13.35
CA GLY A 153 18.52 -5.70 14.24
C GLY A 153 17.67 -5.35 15.48
N SER A 154 17.49 -4.06 15.76
CA SER A 154 16.76 -3.57 16.94
C SER A 154 15.26 -3.85 16.85
N PRO A 155 14.53 -3.98 17.98
CA PRO A 155 13.11 -4.34 17.98
C PRO A 155 12.17 -3.28 17.36
N GLY A 156 12.58 -2.01 17.28
CA GLY A 156 11.80 -0.94 16.63
C GLY A 156 12.06 -0.78 15.13
N SER A 157 13.12 -1.41 14.63
CA SER A 157 13.52 -1.37 13.22
C SER A 157 12.51 -1.93 12.21
N PRO A 158 11.67 -2.94 12.54
CA PRO A 158 10.67 -3.46 11.61
C PRO A 158 9.72 -2.39 11.08
N GLU A 159 9.31 -1.46 11.95
CA GLU A 159 8.36 -0.41 11.57
C GLU A 159 8.96 0.55 10.52
N ILE A 160 10.25 0.85 10.64
CA ILE A 160 10.98 1.71 9.73
C ILE A 160 11.22 1.00 8.40
N LEU A 161 11.70 -0.25 8.44
CA LEU A 161 11.96 -1.05 7.24
C LEU A 161 10.69 -1.34 6.45
N TYR A 162 9.56 -1.48 7.13
CA TYR A 162 8.27 -1.68 6.49
C TYR A 162 7.88 -0.51 5.58
N GLU A 163 8.23 0.74 5.94
CA GLU A 163 7.84 1.91 5.14
C GLU A 163 8.64 2.02 3.83
N ILE A 164 9.92 1.62 3.83
CA ILE A 164 10.76 1.62 2.62
C ILE A 164 10.51 0.42 1.69
N ARG A 165 9.54 -0.46 1.99
CA ARG A 165 9.23 -1.66 1.18
C ARG A 165 8.91 -1.37 -0.28
N ILE A 166 8.40 -0.18 -0.58
CA ILE A 166 7.96 0.22 -1.94
C ILE A 166 9.14 0.59 -2.87
N LEU A 167 10.33 0.75 -2.30
CA LEU A 167 11.56 1.11 -3.00
C LEU A 167 12.22 -0.11 -3.64
N ASN A 168 13.02 0.12 -4.66
CA ASN A 168 13.84 -0.93 -5.28
C ASN A 168 15.10 -1.23 -4.43
N ASN A 169 15.77 -2.36 -4.64
CA ASN A 169 16.93 -2.77 -3.84
C ASN A 169 18.01 -1.69 -3.65
N PRO A 170 18.54 -1.03 -4.70
CA PRO A 170 19.56 0.02 -4.50
C PRO A 170 19.00 1.23 -3.73
N GLN A 171 17.74 1.60 -3.96
CA GLN A 171 17.07 2.70 -3.25
C GLN A 171 16.84 2.36 -1.77
N ARG A 172 16.59 1.08 -1.44
CA ARG A 172 16.47 0.63 -0.04
C ARG A 172 17.79 0.83 0.70
N VAL A 173 18.92 0.54 0.06
CA VAL A 173 20.25 0.72 0.67
C VAL A 173 20.54 2.19 0.93
N THR A 174 20.34 3.07 -0.06
CA THR A 174 20.60 4.50 0.10
C THR A 174 19.64 5.13 1.11
N ALA A 175 18.34 4.79 1.06
CA ALA A 175 17.36 5.26 2.03
C ALA A 175 17.66 4.76 3.46
N ALA A 176 18.07 3.50 3.62
CA ALA A 176 18.42 2.92 4.90
C ALA A 176 19.60 3.65 5.56
N ARG A 177 20.67 3.94 4.80
CA ARG A 177 21.79 4.75 5.29
C ARG A 177 21.34 6.15 5.71
N PHE A 178 20.58 6.83 4.85
CA PHE A 178 20.07 8.17 5.14
C PHE A 178 19.17 8.23 6.38
N ILE A 179 18.35 7.20 6.61
CA ILE A 179 17.51 7.07 7.81
C ILE A 179 18.35 6.94 9.08
N ILE A 180 19.45 6.18 9.03
CA ILE A 180 20.37 6.01 10.17
C ILE A 180 21.04 7.34 10.48
N ASP A 181 21.61 7.99 9.47
CA ASP A 181 22.37 9.23 9.61
C ASP A 181 21.52 10.37 10.21
N ASN A 182 20.24 10.43 9.84
CA ASN A 182 19.32 11.47 10.31
C ASN A 182 18.41 11.03 11.48
N GLY A 183 18.54 9.79 11.97
CA GLY A 183 17.74 9.27 13.08
C GLY A 183 16.23 9.30 12.82
N PHE A 184 15.79 8.92 11.62
CA PHE A 184 14.37 9.02 11.24
C PHE A 184 13.49 7.97 11.92
N ASP A 185 12.36 8.45 12.44
CA ASP A 185 11.26 7.61 12.94
C ASP A 185 10.40 7.10 11.78
N ARG A 186 9.49 6.16 12.07
CA ARG A 186 8.56 5.53 11.12
C ARG A 186 7.89 6.54 10.18
N LYS A 187 7.33 7.63 10.71
CA LYS A 187 6.60 8.63 9.90
C LYS A 187 7.52 9.34 8.90
N LYS A 188 8.74 9.70 9.33
CA LYS A 188 9.72 10.34 8.45
C LYS A 188 10.25 9.36 7.40
N ALA A 189 10.43 8.09 7.77
CA ALA A 189 10.79 7.03 6.82
C ALA A 189 9.69 6.80 5.76
N GLU A 190 8.42 6.91 6.15
CA GLU A 190 7.28 6.86 5.23
C GLU A 190 7.26 8.04 4.25
N GLU A 191 7.48 9.27 4.76
CA GLU A 191 7.63 10.46 3.92
C GLU A 191 8.80 10.31 2.94
N LEU A 192 9.96 9.86 3.42
CA LEU A 192 11.15 9.62 2.58
C LEU A 192 10.88 8.60 1.49
N ALA A 193 10.31 7.45 1.83
CA ALA A 193 10.00 6.39 0.87
C ALA A 193 9.04 6.87 -0.22
N ARG A 194 8.02 7.67 0.16
CA ARG A 194 7.11 8.27 -0.81
C ARG A 194 7.80 9.29 -1.70
N SER A 195 8.63 10.16 -1.14
CA SER A 195 9.38 11.18 -1.88
C SER A 195 10.29 10.56 -2.94
N ILE A 196 11.08 9.55 -2.58
CA ILE A 196 11.94 8.82 -3.53
C ILE A 196 11.10 8.17 -4.64
N LYS A 197 9.94 7.60 -4.31
CA LYS A 197 9.09 6.93 -5.29
C LYS A 197 8.34 7.91 -6.20
N ASP A 198 8.01 9.09 -5.69
CA ASP A 198 7.29 10.12 -6.42
C ASP A 198 8.23 10.92 -7.33
N PHE A 199 9.47 11.16 -6.92
CA PHE A 199 10.43 12.03 -7.61
C PHE A 199 10.52 11.81 -9.13
N PRO A 200 10.67 10.57 -9.67
CA PRO A 200 10.80 10.37 -11.11
C PRO A 200 9.51 10.66 -11.88
N ARG A 201 8.35 10.60 -11.20
CA ARG A 201 7.04 10.90 -11.81
C ARG A 201 6.78 12.40 -11.94
N ARG A 202 7.63 13.22 -11.35
CA ARG A 202 7.51 14.69 -11.28
C ARG A 202 8.47 15.39 -12.23
N TYR A 203 8.97 14.65 -13.21
CA TYR A 203 9.77 15.19 -14.30
C TYR A 203 9.07 16.39 -14.95
N GLY A 204 9.77 17.51 -15.04
CA GLY A 204 9.24 18.77 -15.60
C GLY A 204 8.56 19.70 -14.59
N ASP A 205 8.38 19.29 -13.34
CA ASP A 205 7.91 20.20 -12.29
C ASP A 205 8.97 21.28 -12.00
N ARG A 206 8.53 22.48 -11.58
CA ARG A 206 9.42 23.61 -11.27
C ARG A 206 10.49 23.19 -10.26
N GLY A 207 11.75 23.45 -10.60
CA GLY A 207 12.88 23.18 -9.73
C GLY A 207 13.36 21.73 -9.73
N TRP A 208 12.68 20.80 -10.42
CA TRP A 208 13.03 19.37 -10.45
C TRP A 208 14.48 19.11 -10.86
N ASP A 209 14.97 19.82 -11.89
CA ASP A 209 16.32 19.64 -12.44
C ASP A 209 17.46 19.93 -11.46
N TYR A 210 17.18 20.63 -10.35
CA TYR A 210 18.19 21.03 -9.36
C TYR A 210 18.45 19.95 -8.31
N PHE A 211 17.58 18.93 -8.20
CA PHE A 211 17.65 17.86 -7.22
C PHE A 211 18.08 16.55 -7.89
N ASP A 212 18.88 15.74 -7.21
CA ASP A 212 19.32 14.43 -7.73
C ASP A 212 18.38 13.29 -7.31
N GLU A 213 17.99 12.43 -8.26
CA GLU A 213 17.18 11.23 -8.02
C GLU A 213 17.94 10.19 -7.16
N ASN A 214 19.27 10.14 -7.28
CA ASN A 214 20.07 9.14 -6.56
C ASN A 214 20.25 9.48 -5.08
N SER A 215 20.02 10.74 -4.71
CA SER A 215 20.12 11.24 -3.35
C SER A 215 18.75 11.17 -2.66
N PRO A 216 18.59 10.33 -1.62
CA PRO A 216 17.33 10.25 -0.86
C PRO A 216 16.98 11.58 -0.18
N GLY A 217 17.98 12.33 0.28
CA GLY A 217 17.79 13.63 0.90
C GLY A 217 17.28 14.69 -0.09
N ASP A 218 17.83 14.74 -1.30
CA ASP A 218 17.34 15.63 -2.36
C ASP A 218 15.92 15.29 -2.80
N CYS A 219 15.57 14.00 -2.89
CA CYS A 219 14.19 13.58 -3.19
C CYS A 219 13.20 14.10 -2.13
N LEU A 220 13.58 14.02 -0.84
CA LEU A 220 12.76 14.52 0.27
C LEU A 220 12.72 16.06 0.30
N ALA A 221 13.87 16.71 0.06
CA ALA A 221 13.97 18.16 -0.04
C ALA A 221 13.06 18.69 -1.17
N PHE A 222 13.03 18.01 -2.32
CA PHE A 222 12.15 18.37 -3.44
C PHE A 222 10.67 18.27 -3.08
N MET A 223 10.26 17.27 -2.29
CA MET A 223 8.90 17.18 -1.78
C MET A 223 8.55 18.41 -0.91
N TYR A 224 9.42 18.80 0.01
CA TYR A 224 9.21 19.99 0.84
C TYR A 224 9.26 21.30 0.03
N PHE A 225 10.14 21.38 -0.98
CA PHE A 225 10.23 22.50 -1.89
C PHE A 225 8.92 22.72 -2.67
N ARG A 226 8.32 21.65 -3.19
CA ARG A 226 6.99 21.72 -3.82
C ARG A 226 5.92 22.16 -2.84
N GLN A 227 5.93 21.60 -1.62
CA GLN A 227 4.98 21.96 -0.58
C GLN A 227 5.06 23.47 -0.25
N ALA A 228 6.27 24.04 -0.26
CA ALA A 228 6.46 25.47 -0.08
C ALA A 228 5.76 26.29 -1.17
N HIS A 229 5.91 25.91 -2.45
CA HIS A 229 5.23 26.57 -3.56
C HIS A 229 3.71 26.46 -3.49
N GLU A 230 3.17 25.34 -3.04
CA GLU A 230 1.73 25.15 -2.81
C GLU A 230 1.21 26.10 -1.71
N HIS A 231 1.93 26.20 -0.58
CA HIS A 231 1.59 27.13 0.50
C HIS A 231 1.70 28.59 0.08
N ARG A 232 2.71 28.93 -0.74
CA ARG A 232 2.88 30.27 -1.30
C ARG A 232 1.72 30.65 -2.21
N SER A 233 1.29 29.72 -3.07
CA SER A 233 0.13 29.90 -3.96
C SER A 233 -1.19 30.01 -3.18
N ALA A 234 -1.26 29.36 -2.02
CA ALA A 234 -2.40 29.44 -1.09
C ALA A 234 -2.34 30.64 -0.13
N PHE A 235 -1.39 31.57 -0.32
CA PHE A 235 -1.19 32.77 0.52
C PHE A 235 -0.85 32.49 2.00
N PHE A 236 -0.17 31.38 2.29
CA PHE A 236 0.36 31.03 3.62
C PHE A 236 1.90 31.10 3.65
N PRO A 237 2.50 32.31 3.70
CA PRO A 237 3.95 32.48 3.59
C PRO A 237 4.74 31.85 4.75
N GLU A 238 4.19 31.82 5.96
CA GLU A 238 4.84 31.19 7.11
C GLU A 238 5.01 29.67 6.92
N LEU A 239 3.98 29.00 6.39
CA LEU A 239 4.04 27.56 6.09
C LEU A 239 4.97 27.27 4.91
N SER A 240 5.05 28.18 3.94
CA SER A 240 6.02 28.10 2.85
C SER A 240 7.45 28.14 3.39
N LYS A 241 7.76 29.14 4.23
CA LYS A 241 9.07 29.28 4.85
C LYS A 241 9.46 28.06 5.68
N ALA A 242 8.55 27.57 6.52
CA ALA A 242 8.78 26.38 7.33
C ALA A 242 8.97 25.09 6.50
N ALA A 243 8.41 25.03 5.29
CA ALA A 243 8.67 23.93 4.36
C ALA A 243 10.06 24.05 3.71
N LEU A 244 10.48 25.25 3.31
CA LEU A 244 11.83 25.48 2.78
C LEU A 244 12.92 25.23 3.83
N GLU A 245 12.71 25.65 5.09
CA GLU A 245 13.62 25.34 6.19
C GLU A 245 13.77 23.82 6.39
N ARG A 246 12.67 23.06 6.34
CA ARG A 246 12.71 21.59 6.36
C ARG A 246 13.41 20.99 5.15
N ALA A 247 13.30 21.61 3.97
CA ALA A 247 14.05 21.18 2.79
C ALA A 247 15.56 21.36 2.98
N LEU A 248 16.00 22.46 3.61
CA LEU A 248 17.42 22.71 3.91
C LEU A 248 18.00 21.73 4.94
N GLU A 249 17.20 21.26 5.88
CA GLU A 249 17.64 20.26 6.87
C GLU A 249 18.02 18.92 6.24
N VAL A 250 17.40 18.54 5.13
CA VAL A 250 17.52 17.19 4.53
C VAL A 250 18.26 17.15 3.20
N VAL A 251 18.54 18.30 2.59
CA VAL A 251 19.19 18.39 1.28
C VAL A 251 20.65 17.95 1.32
N GLU A 252 21.07 17.11 0.36
CA GLU A 252 22.42 16.55 0.31
C GLU A 252 23.28 17.27 -0.74
N THR A 253 22.73 17.64 -1.90
CA THR A 253 23.52 18.28 -2.96
C THR A 253 23.60 19.80 -2.81
N ASP A 254 24.78 20.37 -3.11
CA ASP A 254 25.00 21.82 -3.07
C ASP A 254 24.11 22.57 -4.08
N ARG A 255 23.83 21.95 -5.24
CA ARG A 255 22.96 22.53 -6.27
C ARG A 255 21.53 22.68 -5.76
N ALA A 256 20.98 21.64 -5.13
CA ALA A 256 19.66 21.68 -4.54
C ALA A 256 19.62 22.68 -3.38
N ARG A 257 20.64 22.68 -2.52
CA ARG A 257 20.74 23.62 -1.39
C ARG A 257 20.69 25.07 -1.84
N GLN A 258 21.51 25.45 -2.82
CA GLN A 258 21.51 26.81 -3.37
C GLN A 258 20.14 27.21 -3.94
N ARG A 259 19.44 26.27 -4.60
CA ARG A 259 18.10 26.54 -5.14
C ARG A 259 17.08 26.81 -4.03
N VAL A 260 17.12 26.04 -2.95
CA VAL A 260 16.23 26.22 -1.80
C VAL A 260 16.54 27.51 -1.05
N GLU A 261 17.83 27.85 -0.86
CA GLU A 261 18.27 29.11 -0.26
C GLU A 261 17.80 30.34 -1.05
N ALA A 262 17.96 30.32 -2.38
CA ALA A 262 17.50 31.41 -3.24
C ALA A 262 15.98 31.65 -3.14
N GLU A 263 15.18 30.58 -3.06
CA GLU A 263 13.73 30.69 -2.87
C GLU A 263 13.37 31.21 -1.46
N LEU A 264 14.14 30.84 -0.44
CA LEU A 264 13.95 31.30 0.94
C LEU A 264 14.26 32.80 1.10
N GLU A 265 15.29 33.29 0.42
CA GLU A 265 15.68 34.71 0.40
C GLU A 265 14.76 35.56 -0.48
N GLY A 266 13.89 34.93 -1.27
CA GLY A 266 12.99 35.61 -2.19
C GLY A 266 13.70 36.17 -3.42
N GLU A 267 14.89 35.65 -3.75
CA GLU A 267 15.59 35.93 -5.01
C GLU A 267 14.88 35.22 -6.17
N GLU A 268 13.67 35.69 -6.48
CA GLU A 268 13.04 35.34 -7.74
C GLU A 268 13.83 36.02 -8.86
N LYS A 269 14.72 35.26 -9.50
CA LYS A 269 15.07 35.57 -10.88
C LYS A 269 13.80 35.37 -11.70
N GLU A 270 13.06 36.47 -11.89
CA GLU A 270 12.05 36.64 -12.93
C GLU A 270 12.70 36.29 -14.28
N GLY A 271 12.69 35.02 -14.67
CA GLY A 271 13.42 34.58 -15.86
C GLY A 271 13.28 33.10 -16.21
N GLU A 272 12.90 32.23 -15.28
CA GLU A 272 12.62 30.81 -15.57
C GLU A 272 11.14 30.50 -15.27
N SER A 273 10.26 31.21 -15.96
CA SER A 273 8.86 30.79 -16.15
C SER A 273 8.71 30.11 -17.51
N GLU A 274 9.48 29.06 -17.76
CA GLU A 274 9.15 28.05 -18.78
C GLU A 274 8.87 26.75 -18.05
N GLY A 275 7.59 26.46 -17.80
CA GLY A 275 7.15 25.30 -17.02
C GLY A 275 6.08 25.62 -15.97
N GLY A 276 5.68 26.89 -15.83
CA GLY A 276 4.35 27.18 -15.34
C GLY A 276 3.38 26.56 -16.33
N LEU A 277 2.75 25.43 -15.96
CA LEU A 277 1.61 24.89 -16.69
C LEU A 277 0.66 26.05 -16.93
N ASN A 278 0.57 26.44 -18.20
CA ASN A 278 -0.39 27.42 -18.65
C ASN A 278 -1.74 26.94 -18.11
N VAL A 279 -2.46 27.77 -17.35
CA VAL A 279 -3.74 27.37 -16.72
C VAL A 279 -4.76 26.89 -17.79
N GLU A 280 -4.45 27.14 -19.05
CA GLU A 280 -5.15 26.70 -20.25
C GLU A 280 -4.91 25.22 -20.65
N GLU A 281 -3.87 24.54 -20.14
CA GLU A 281 -3.61 23.10 -20.36
C GLU A 281 -3.99 22.24 -19.15
N LEU A 282 -5.01 22.66 -18.39
CA LEU A 282 -5.61 21.77 -17.40
C LEU A 282 -6.48 20.74 -18.14
N VAL A 283 -5.91 19.58 -18.49
CA VAL A 283 -6.69 18.44 -18.98
C VAL A 283 -7.67 18.01 -17.89
N ARG A 284 -8.90 18.51 -17.96
CA ARG A 284 -9.99 18.10 -17.07
C ARG A 284 -10.36 16.67 -17.42
N VAL A 285 -9.77 15.71 -16.70
CA VAL A 285 -10.21 14.32 -16.75
C VAL A 285 -11.64 14.28 -16.21
N PRO A 286 -12.64 13.85 -17.01
CA PRO A 286 -14.00 13.70 -16.52
C PRO A 286 -14.02 12.61 -15.46
N VAL A 287 -14.07 13.01 -14.19
CA VAL A 287 -14.26 12.09 -13.07
C VAL A 287 -15.74 11.74 -13.01
N VAL A 288 -16.09 10.59 -13.60
CA VAL A 288 -17.41 10.00 -13.39
C VAL A 288 -17.43 9.38 -12.01
N ARG A 289 -18.08 10.05 -11.05
CA ARG A 289 -18.45 9.43 -9.78
C ARG A 289 -19.75 8.67 -10.01
N MET A 290 -19.70 7.35 -9.94
CA MET A 290 -20.92 6.54 -9.92
C MET A 290 -21.80 6.99 -8.75
N ALA A 291 -23.10 7.07 -8.98
CA ALA A 291 -24.02 7.42 -7.90
C ALA A 291 -23.98 6.33 -6.82
N ILE A 292 -23.96 6.74 -5.55
CA ILE A 292 -24.10 5.81 -4.42
C ILE A 292 -25.41 5.04 -4.64
N GLY A 293 -25.30 3.75 -5.00
CA GLY A 293 -26.46 2.90 -5.32
C GLY A 293 -26.46 2.24 -6.69
N GLU A 294 -25.70 2.72 -7.68
CA GLU A 294 -25.70 2.12 -9.03
C GLU A 294 -25.17 0.68 -9.05
N VAL A 295 -24.18 0.36 -8.22
CA VAL A 295 -23.72 -1.03 -8.02
C VAL A 295 -24.51 -1.74 -6.93
N ALA A 296 -25.03 -1.01 -5.94
CA ALA A 296 -25.73 -1.59 -4.78
C ALA A 296 -27.12 -2.14 -5.12
N GLY A 297 -27.70 -1.74 -6.27
CA GLY A 297 -28.91 -2.38 -6.80
C GLY A 297 -28.67 -3.78 -7.38
N SER A 298 -27.42 -4.13 -7.68
CA SER A 298 -27.08 -5.46 -8.16
C SER A 298 -26.59 -6.30 -6.99
N SER A 299 -27.48 -7.14 -6.46
CA SER A 299 -27.15 -8.08 -5.38
C SER A 299 -26.12 -9.14 -5.80
N VAL A 300 -25.83 -9.26 -7.12
CA VAL A 300 -24.84 -10.17 -7.66
C VAL A 300 -24.15 -9.55 -8.88
N VAL A 301 -22.85 -9.27 -8.77
CA VAL A 301 -21.99 -9.03 -9.95
C VAL A 301 -21.49 -10.40 -10.40
N VAL A 302 -22.14 -11.00 -11.40
CA VAL A 302 -21.69 -12.27 -11.98
C VAL A 302 -20.78 -11.97 -13.16
N VAL A 303 -19.50 -12.29 -13.03
CA VAL A 303 -18.57 -12.36 -14.16
C VAL A 303 -18.61 -13.79 -14.69
N LEU A 304 -19.33 -14.02 -15.78
CA LEU A 304 -19.40 -15.34 -16.43
C LEU A 304 -18.30 -15.44 -17.50
N PRO A 305 -17.52 -16.53 -17.54
CA PRO A 305 -16.64 -16.79 -18.66
C PRO A 305 -17.49 -16.96 -19.94
N VAL A 306 -17.15 -16.20 -20.99
CA VAL A 306 -17.84 -16.27 -22.28
C VAL A 306 -17.18 -17.35 -23.13
N CYS A 307 -17.90 -18.43 -23.42
CA CYS A 307 -17.49 -19.40 -24.43
C CYS A 307 -17.87 -18.87 -25.83
N ARG A 308 -16.91 -18.80 -26.76
CA ARG A 308 -17.19 -18.55 -28.19
C ARG A 308 -17.87 -19.78 -28.79
N GLU A 309 -18.96 -19.58 -29.51
CA GLU A 309 -19.62 -20.65 -30.26
C GLU A 309 -18.79 -21.00 -31.51
N GLU A 310 -18.32 -22.24 -31.63
CA GLU A 310 -17.68 -22.73 -32.85
C GLU A 310 -18.76 -22.96 -33.93
N ALA A 311 -19.12 -21.89 -34.64
CA ALA A 311 -19.82 -22.02 -35.90
C ALA A 311 -18.80 -22.41 -36.99
N GLU A 312 -18.70 -23.70 -37.35
CA GLU A 312 -18.60 -24.22 -38.73
C GLU A 312 -18.09 -25.67 -38.77
N VAL A 313 -18.99 -26.67 -38.65
CA VAL A 313 -18.79 -28.00 -39.30
C VAL A 313 -20.10 -28.50 -39.91
N LYS A 314 -20.70 -27.74 -40.82
CA LYS A 314 -21.73 -28.25 -41.74
C LYS A 314 -21.60 -27.66 -43.16
N LYS A 315 -20.38 -27.66 -43.72
CA LYS A 315 -20.14 -27.41 -45.16
C LYS A 315 -19.26 -28.48 -45.83
N LYS A 316 -19.33 -29.74 -45.40
CA LYS A 316 -18.66 -30.86 -46.08
C LYS A 316 -19.56 -32.04 -46.50
N LYS A 317 -20.89 -31.88 -46.47
CA LYS A 317 -21.83 -32.90 -47.00
C LYS A 317 -22.59 -32.52 -48.28
N LYS A 318 -22.45 -31.29 -48.78
CA LYS A 318 -23.12 -30.86 -50.03
C LYS A 318 -22.22 -30.83 -51.27
N LYS A 319 -20.90 -31.05 -51.13
CA LYS A 319 -19.98 -31.09 -52.29
C LYS A 319 -19.72 -32.51 -52.80
N THR A 320 -19.89 -33.54 -51.96
CA THR A 320 -19.64 -34.94 -52.35
C THR A 320 -20.84 -35.63 -53.01
N GLN A 321 -22.06 -35.09 -52.90
CA GLN A 321 -23.24 -35.64 -53.61
C GLN A 321 -23.50 -34.97 -54.97
N ALA A 322 -22.73 -33.95 -55.34
CA ALA A 322 -22.80 -33.31 -56.66
C ALA A 322 -21.77 -33.86 -57.66
N GLU A 323 -20.76 -34.61 -57.20
CA GLU A 323 -19.77 -35.28 -58.07
C GLU A 323 -20.07 -36.77 -58.31
N GLU A 324 -21.11 -37.35 -57.70
CA GLU A 324 -21.51 -38.76 -57.90
C GLU A 324 -22.76 -38.91 -58.79
N ASN A 325 -23.23 -37.83 -59.44
CA ASN A 325 -24.30 -37.86 -60.45
C ASN A 325 -23.82 -37.40 -61.84
N LEU A 326 -22.51 -37.49 -62.09
CA LEU A 326 -21.94 -37.30 -63.43
C LEU A 326 -20.86 -38.37 -63.70
N ASN A 327 -21.28 -39.64 -63.69
CA ASN A 327 -20.64 -40.74 -64.43
C ASN A 327 -21.65 -41.85 -64.68
#